data_AF-D5MJH2-F1
#
_entry.id   AF-D5MJH2-F1
#
_cell.length_a   1.000
_cell.length_b   1.000
_cell.length_c   1.000
_cell.angle_alpha   90.00
_cell.angle_beta   90.00
_cell.angle_gamma   90.00
#
_symmetry.space_group_name_H-M   'P 1'
#
loop_
_entity.id
_entity.type
_entity.pdbx_description
1 polymer ?
#
loop_
_entity_poly.entity_id
_entity_poly.type
_entity_poly.pdbx_seq_one_letter_code
_entity_poly.pdbx_strand_id
1 'polypeptide(L)'
;MSSNKNVLSVKCQVLSEDHFELRTQHSTLNTQHSEPSGEAGFTLLELLISLTIVALIFVAVLGAIQIGVKSWEGGEARAEESQRNRTLVDTLARDLTMIYPLRVKEQDKDVMVFHGKSDSLEFATLPQIYGAEPFSHMVRIVSYTVESDRGLVATTSYPLAGSTSAVLDGQAKLLDERISEVRFRYLVPEGRSEENLPPAWHDSWDPSRDDMLVPPSRIVPSPSSLRALKGSNRLPLAVELTLTIRQTRSREIRELILPPLVLPIQVGRTL
;
A
#
# COMPACT_ATOMS: atom_id res chain seq x y z
N MET A 1 -17.45 12.12 -58.38
CA MET A 1 -17.90 13.49 -58.02
C MET A 1 -16.70 14.32 -57.64
N SER A 2 -16.67 15.53 -58.21
CA SER A 2 -15.74 16.65 -58.05
C SER A 2 -14.94 16.72 -56.74
N SER A 3 -13.62 16.96 -56.80
CA SER A 3 -13.08 18.33 -56.62
C SER A 3 -11.54 18.35 -56.57
N ASN A 4 -10.98 18.96 -57.62
CA ASN A 4 -9.76 19.78 -57.75
C ASN A 4 -8.52 19.55 -56.87
N LYS A 5 -7.40 19.19 -57.54
CA LYS A 5 -6.02 19.48 -57.12
C LYS A 5 -5.49 20.65 -57.97
N ASN A 6 -5.13 21.76 -57.34
CA ASN A 6 -4.40 22.87 -57.94
C ASN A 6 -2.90 22.57 -57.95
N VAL A 7 -2.26 22.49 -59.11
CA VAL A 7 -0.79 22.62 -59.24
C VAL A 7 -0.41 23.30 -60.57
N LEU A 8 0.23 24.47 -60.41
CA LEU A 8 1.25 25.16 -61.23
C LEU A 8 1.30 24.96 -62.75
N SER A 9 1.23 26.07 -63.47
CA SER A 9 2.22 26.38 -64.53
C SER A 9 2.06 27.85 -64.96
N VAL A 10 3.03 28.70 -64.60
CA VAL A 10 3.17 30.00 -65.28
C VAL A 10 4.02 29.74 -66.51
N LYS A 11 3.35 29.69 -67.67
CA LYS A 11 3.95 29.43 -68.96
C LYS A 11 4.42 30.75 -69.56
N CYS A 12 5.70 30.78 -69.90
CA CYS A 12 6.40 31.81 -70.64
C CYS A 12 5.64 32.18 -71.92
N GLN A 13 5.47 33.48 -72.17
CA GLN A 13 4.89 33.99 -73.41
C GLN A 13 5.86 34.99 -74.04
N VAL A 14 6.56 34.52 -75.06
CA VAL A 14 7.30 35.34 -76.02
C VAL A 14 6.37 35.60 -77.20
N LEU A 15 6.07 36.87 -77.44
CA LEU A 15 5.46 37.45 -78.66
C LEU A 15 6.25 38.75 -78.89
N SER A 16 7.24 38.77 -79.78
CA SER A 16 7.15 38.94 -81.23
C SER A 16 6.53 40.27 -81.66
N GLU A 17 7.42 41.09 -82.20
CA GLU A 17 7.29 42.10 -83.26
C GLU A 17 6.61 43.47 -82.99
N ASP A 18 7.48 44.47 -83.22
CA ASP A 18 7.23 45.77 -83.85
C ASP A 18 6.49 46.87 -83.08
N HIS A 19 7.25 47.76 -82.43
CA HIS A 19 7.50 49.08 -83.03
C HIS A 19 8.59 49.89 -82.29
N PHE A 20 9.46 50.43 -83.14
CA PHE A 20 10.52 51.41 -82.98
C PHE A 20 10.14 52.70 -82.23
N GLU A 21 11.02 53.20 -81.37
CA GLU A 21 11.36 54.63 -81.17
C GLU A 21 12.70 54.69 -80.40
N LEU A 22 13.78 54.99 -81.13
CA LEU A 22 15.08 55.34 -80.55
C LEU A 22 14.97 56.74 -79.92
N ARG A 23 14.78 56.80 -78.60
CA ARG A 23 15.02 58.02 -77.83
C ARG A 23 16.26 57.84 -76.98
N THR A 24 17.40 58.27 -77.52
CA THR A 24 18.59 58.56 -76.73
C THR A 24 18.32 59.76 -75.83
N GLN A 25 18.10 59.50 -74.55
CA GLN A 25 18.27 60.52 -73.51
C GLN A 25 19.42 60.13 -72.61
N HIS A 26 20.59 60.71 -72.90
CA HIS A 26 21.63 60.90 -71.92
C HIS A 26 21.12 61.92 -70.88
N SER A 27 20.85 61.45 -69.67
CA SER A 27 21.02 62.30 -68.47
C SER A 27 21.57 61.46 -67.34
N THR A 28 22.87 61.64 -67.10
CA THR A 28 23.59 61.17 -65.94
C THR A 28 23.05 61.83 -64.67
N LEU A 29 22.38 61.06 -63.81
CA LEU A 29 22.32 61.36 -62.39
C LEU A 29 22.73 60.12 -61.61
N ASN A 30 24.05 60.01 -61.49
CA ASN A 30 24.76 59.22 -60.51
C ASN A 30 24.27 59.61 -59.10
N THR A 31 23.36 58.82 -58.55
CA THR A 31 23.14 58.76 -57.11
C THR A 31 23.60 57.38 -56.67
N GLN A 32 24.91 57.28 -56.43
CA GLN A 32 25.44 56.25 -55.55
C GLN A 32 24.75 56.45 -54.21
N HIS A 33 23.73 55.65 -53.94
CA HIS A 33 23.33 55.38 -52.57
C HIS A 33 24.45 54.52 -51.99
N SER A 34 25.47 55.19 -51.48
CA SER A 34 26.43 54.57 -50.57
C SER A 34 25.64 54.21 -49.32
N GLU A 35 25.03 53.01 -49.30
CA GLU A 35 24.68 52.35 -48.05
C GLU A 35 25.94 52.41 -47.19
N PRO A 36 25.93 53.10 -46.05
CA PRO A 36 27.05 53.01 -45.13
C PRO A 36 27.01 51.59 -44.60
N SER A 37 27.86 50.73 -45.15
CA SER A 37 28.23 49.45 -44.55
C SER A 37 28.98 49.78 -43.27
N GLY A 38 28.23 50.14 -42.22
CA GLY A 38 28.75 50.22 -40.88
C GLY A 38 29.18 48.82 -40.50
N GLU A 39 30.49 48.56 -40.55
CA GLU A 39 31.07 47.42 -39.86
C GLU A 39 30.76 47.60 -38.37
N ALA A 40 29.64 47.02 -37.95
CA ALA A 40 29.27 46.90 -36.55
C ALA A 40 30.22 45.89 -35.91
N GLY A 41 31.41 46.37 -35.54
CA GLY A 41 32.31 45.62 -34.68
C GLY A 41 31.62 45.33 -33.35
N PHE A 42 31.59 44.05 -32.97
CA PHE A 42 31.06 43.59 -31.68
C PHE A 42 31.57 44.48 -30.56
N THR A 43 30.66 45.14 -29.84
CA THR A 43 31.08 45.99 -28.73
C THR A 43 31.52 45.12 -27.56
N LEU A 44 32.56 45.52 -26.84
CA LEU A 44 33.00 44.85 -25.61
C LEU A 44 31.84 44.74 -24.58
N LEU A 45 30.92 45.71 -24.61
CA LEU A 45 29.70 45.72 -23.82
C LEU A 45 28.76 44.55 -24.17
N GLU A 46 28.61 44.23 -25.45
CA GLU A 46 27.74 43.14 -25.92
C GLU A 46 28.26 41.77 -25.48
N LEU A 47 29.58 41.56 -25.54
CA LEU A 47 30.20 40.34 -25.00
C LEU A 47 30.00 40.23 -23.49
N LEU A 48 30.15 41.34 -22.76
CA LEU A 48 29.97 41.38 -21.30
C LEU A 48 28.52 41.06 -20.91
N ILE A 49 27.54 41.70 -21.54
CA ILE A 49 26.11 41.43 -21.29
C ILE A 49 25.78 39.98 -21.63
N SER A 50 26.23 39.48 -22.78
CA SER A 50 26.01 38.09 -23.18
C SER A 50 26.57 37.11 -22.14
N LEU A 51 27.80 37.33 -21.67
CA LEU A 51 28.43 36.49 -20.65
C LEU A 51 27.69 36.57 -19.31
N THR A 52 27.21 37.75 -18.91
CA THR A 52 26.42 37.90 -17.68
C THR A 52 25.08 37.17 -17.76
N ILE A 53 24.37 37.27 -18.88
CA ILE A 53 23.10 36.55 -19.09
C ILE A 53 23.34 35.04 -19.05
N VAL A 54 24.40 34.55 -19.72
CA VAL A 54 24.77 33.14 -19.68
C VAL A 54 25.08 32.68 -18.25
N ALA A 55 25.86 33.46 -17.48
CA ALA A 55 26.15 33.15 -16.09
C ALA A 55 24.87 33.10 -15.23
N LEU A 56 23.94 34.04 -15.41
CA LEU A 56 22.66 34.05 -14.71
C LEU A 56 21.79 32.84 -15.06
N ILE A 57 21.76 32.43 -16.33
CA ILE A 57 21.08 31.22 -16.78
C ILE A 57 21.66 29.99 -16.07
N PHE A 58 22.99 29.86 -16.03
CA PHE A 58 23.63 28.74 -15.33
C PHE A 58 23.26 28.70 -13.84
N VAL A 59 23.26 29.85 -13.16
CA VAL A 59 22.83 29.93 -11.75
C VAL A 59 21.38 29.48 -11.58
N ALA A 60 20.48 29.92 -12.46
CA ALA A 60 19.08 29.51 -12.41
C ALA A 60 18.89 28.00 -12.65
N VAL A 61 19.60 27.43 -13.64
CA VAL A 61 19.56 25.99 -13.96
C VAL A 61 20.09 25.15 -12.81
N LEU A 62 21.26 25.52 -12.26
CA LEU A 62 21.85 24.82 -11.12
C LEU A 62 20.94 24.93 -9.89
N GLY A 63 20.31 26.08 -9.67
CA GLY A 63 19.33 26.27 -8.60
C GLY A 63 18.11 25.35 -8.76
N ALA A 64 17.55 25.25 -9.97
CA ALA A 64 16.42 24.36 -10.27
C ALA A 64 16.78 22.88 -10.04
N ILE A 65 17.97 22.45 -10.46
CA ILE A 65 18.45 21.07 -10.26
C ILE A 65 18.58 20.77 -8.76
N GLN A 66 19.18 21.67 -7.97
CA GLN A 66 19.33 21.47 -6.52
C GLN A 66 17.97 21.36 -5.80
N ILE A 67 16.99 22.18 -6.20
CA ILE A 67 15.62 22.08 -5.66
C ILE A 67 14.97 20.76 -6.06
N GLY A 68 15.18 20.32 -7.30
CA GLY A 68 14.70 19.03 -7.80
C GLY A 68 15.23 17.86 -6.97
N VAL A 69 16.54 17.82 -6.71
CA VAL A 69 17.19 16.76 -5.90
C VAL A 69 16.62 16.73 -4.47
N LYS A 70 16.56 17.88 -3.79
CA LYS A 70 16.01 17.95 -2.42
C LYS A 70 14.55 17.52 -2.35
N SER A 71 13.77 17.89 -3.37
CA SER A 71 12.36 17.50 -3.45
C SER A 71 12.20 16.00 -3.70
N TRP A 72 13.09 15.40 -4.50
CA TRP A 72 13.12 13.97 -4.75
C TRP A 72 13.44 13.18 -3.48
N GLU A 73 14.49 13.57 -2.75
CA GLU A 73 14.86 12.92 -1.48
C GLU A 73 13.71 12.93 -0.45
N GLY A 74 13.03 14.08 -0.31
CA GLY A 74 11.87 14.19 0.57
C GLY A 74 10.64 13.43 0.06
N GLY A 75 10.53 13.21 -1.26
CA GLY A 75 9.51 12.36 -1.88
C GLY A 75 9.76 10.89 -1.63
N GLU A 76 10.99 10.43 -1.83
CA GLU A 76 11.43 9.06 -1.63
C GLU A 76 11.19 8.61 -0.19
N ALA A 77 11.59 9.43 0.80
CA ALA A 77 11.39 9.11 2.21
C ALA A 77 9.90 8.92 2.57
N ARG A 78 9.00 9.71 1.97
CA ARG A 78 7.55 9.58 2.17
C ARG A 78 6.99 8.34 1.46
N ALA A 79 7.49 8.04 0.27
CA ALA A 79 7.10 6.86 -0.49
C ALA A 79 7.51 5.59 0.25
N GLU A 80 8.73 5.54 0.78
CA GLU A 80 9.25 4.45 1.59
C GLU A 80 8.40 4.23 2.86
N GLU A 81 8.07 5.30 3.59
CA GLU A 81 7.22 5.21 4.78
C GLU A 81 5.82 4.66 4.45
N SER A 82 5.21 5.14 3.36
CA SER A 82 3.91 4.66 2.90
C SER A 82 3.99 3.20 2.46
N GLN A 83 5.04 2.79 1.75
CA GLN A 83 5.24 1.42 1.29
C GLN A 83 5.45 0.46 2.47
N ARG A 84 6.16 0.89 3.51
CA ARG A 84 6.34 0.12 4.75
C ARG A 84 5.00 -0.11 5.45
N ASN A 85 4.20 0.95 5.63
CA ASN A 85 2.87 0.84 6.23
C ASN A 85 1.95 -0.09 5.42
N ARG A 86 1.97 0.04 4.10
CA ARG A 86 1.20 -0.83 3.20
C ARG A 86 1.61 -2.30 3.33
N THR A 87 2.91 -2.58 3.38
CA THR A 87 3.45 -3.94 3.52
C THR A 87 3.05 -4.57 4.86
N LEU A 88 3.07 -3.78 5.95
CA LEU A 88 2.61 -4.24 7.26
C LEU A 88 1.12 -4.60 7.24
N VAL A 89 0.28 -3.69 6.74
CA VAL A 89 -1.17 -3.91 6.63
C VAL A 89 -1.48 -5.13 5.75
N ASP A 90 -0.81 -5.28 4.61
CA ASP A 90 -1.00 -6.44 3.72
C ASP A 90 -0.63 -7.76 4.42
N THR A 91 0.45 -7.76 5.21
CA THR A 91 0.87 -8.95 5.97
C THR A 91 -0.17 -9.34 7.02
N LEU A 92 -0.64 -8.37 7.81
CA LEU A 92 -1.67 -8.62 8.84
C LEU A 92 -3.00 -9.04 8.21
N ALA A 93 -3.45 -8.33 7.17
CA ALA A 93 -4.69 -8.65 6.48
C ALA A 93 -4.65 -10.05 5.85
N ARG A 94 -3.51 -10.45 5.29
CA ARG A 94 -3.29 -11.77 4.71
C ARG A 94 -3.40 -12.88 5.75
N ASP A 95 -2.72 -12.75 6.89
CA ASP A 95 -2.77 -13.75 7.95
C ASP A 95 -4.18 -13.88 8.53
N LEU A 96 -4.87 -12.75 8.76
CA LEU A 96 -6.23 -12.70 9.29
C LEU A 96 -7.29 -13.21 8.31
N THR A 97 -7.09 -13.06 6.99
CA THR A 97 -8.03 -13.61 5.99
C THR A 97 -7.90 -15.13 5.88
N MET A 98 -6.76 -15.70 6.27
CA MET A 98 -6.44 -17.12 6.15
C MET A 98 -6.56 -17.87 7.48
N ILE A 99 -7.35 -17.34 8.42
CA ILE A 99 -7.68 -18.00 9.68
C ILE A 99 -8.30 -19.36 9.40
N TYR A 100 -7.72 -20.38 10.03
CA TYR A 100 -8.17 -21.75 9.95
C TYR A 100 -8.69 -22.20 11.34
N PRO A 101 -9.89 -22.81 11.44
CA PRO A 101 -10.44 -23.30 12.69
C PRO A 101 -9.71 -24.57 13.16
N LEU A 102 -8.45 -24.43 13.57
CA LEU A 102 -7.67 -25.52 14.12
C LEU A 102 -8.23 -25.91 15.49
N ARG A 103 -8.35 -27.21 15.72
CA ARG A 103 -8.67 -27.76 17.04
C ARG A 103 -7.53 -28.64 17.50
N VAL A 104 -7.18 -28.51 18.78
CA VAL A 104 -6.13 -29.30 19.41
C VAL A 104 -6.72 -30.02 20.61
N LYS A 105 -6.25 -31.27 20.81
CA LYS A 105 -6.61 -32.03 22.00
C LYS A 105 -5.75 -31.57 23.16
N GLU A 106 -6.35 -30.81 24.06
CA GLU A 106 -5.73 -30.36 25.31
C GLU A 106 -6.43 -31.05 26.49
N GLN A 107 -5.69 -31.81 27.30
CA GLN A 107 -6.23 -32.52 28.47
C GLN A 107 -7.52 -33.31 28.18
N ASP A 108 -7.52 -34.05 27.05
CA ASP A 108 -8.65 -34.86 26.55
C ASP A 108 -9.90 -34.06 26.12
N LYS A 109 -9.74 -32.74 25.89
CA LYS A 109 -10.79 -31.86 25.37
C LYS A 109 -10.37 -31.24 24.06
N ASP A 110 -11.33 -31.07 23.16
CA ASP A 110 -11.10 -30.54 21.83
C ASP A 110 -11.31 -29.02 21.82
N VAL A 111 -10.21 -28.28 21.99
CA VAL A 111 -10.19 -26.82 22.17
C VAL A 111 -9.83 -26.15 20.85
N MET A 112 -10.57 -25.09 20.48
CA MET A 112 -10.30 -24.29 19.29
C MET A 112 -9.12 -23.34 19.54
N VAL A 113 -8.15 -23.31 18.62
CA VAL A 113 -7.00 -22.39 18.68
C VAL A 113 -7.38 -21.06 18.04
N PHE A 114 -8.21 -20.31 18.74
CA PHE A 114 -8.55 -18.94 18.40
C PHE A 114 -8.89 -18.17 19.69
N HIS A 115 -7.98 -17.30 20.13
CA HIS A 115 -8.14 -16.50 21.35
C HIS A 115 -7.98 -15.03 21.00
N GLY A 116 -9.07 -14.28 21.14
CA GLY A 116 -9.11 -12.86 20.83
C GLY A 116 -9.30 -12.00 22.08
N LYS A 117 -8.33 -11.16 22.39
CA LYS A 117 -8.48 -10.05 23.35
C LYS A 117 -8.52 -8.73 22.59
N SER A 118 -8.73 -7.63 23.31
CA SER A 118 -8.70 -6.31 22.69
C SER A 118 -7.31 -5.90 22.23
N ASP A 119 -6.25 -6.41 22.87
CA ASP A 119 -4.85 -6.02 22.68
C ASP A 119 -3.97 -7.14 22.09
N SER A 120 -4.48 -8.38 22.05
CA SER A 120 -3.77 -9.52 21.50
C SER A 120 -4.72 -10.45 20.73
N LEU A 121 -4.20 -11.12 19.71
CA LEU A 121 -4.96 -12.05 18.91
C LEU A 121 -4.10 -13.27 18.55
N GLU A 122 -4.56 -14.45 18.93
CA GLU A 122 -3.92 -15.73 18.64
C GLU A 122 -4.85 -16.61 17.81
N PHE A 123 -4.34 -17.16 16.71
CA PHE A 123 -5.11 -18.00 15.80
C PHE A 123 -4.22 -18.93 14.98
N ALA A 124 -4.81 -20.01 14.49
CA ALA A 124 -4.18 -20.84 13.47
C ALA A 124 -4.43 -20.28 12.06
N THR A 125 -3.42 -20.33 11.21
CA THR A 125 -3.46 -19.87 9.82
C THR A 125 -2.69 -20.82 8.90
N LEU A 126 -3.00 -20.78 7.62
CA LEU A 126 -2.35 -21.58 6.58
C LEU A 126 -1.40 -20.69 5.76
N PRO A 127 -0.21 -21.17 5.36
CA PRO A 127 0.67 -20.43 4.46
C PRO A 127 0.03 -20.31 3.07
N GLN A 128 0.24 -19.17 2.43
CA GLN A 128 -0.26 -18.87 1.08
C GLN A 128 0.55 -19.57 -0.03
N ILE A 129 1.85 -19.77 0.20
CA ILE A 129 2.78 -20.34 -0.76
C ILE A 129 3.12 -21.75 -0.31
N TYR A 130 2.59 -22.72 -1.04
CA TYR A 130 2.97 -24.13 -0.90
C TYR A 130 4.24 -24.36 -1.72
N GLY A 131 5.31 -24.90 -1.13
CA GLY A 131 6.41 -25.44 -1.95
C GLY A 131 7.84 -25.40 -1.40
N ALA A 132 8.14 -24.60 -0.37
CA ALA A 132 9.49 -24.55 0.20
C ALA A 132 9.61 -25.24 1.58
N GLU A 133 8.51 -25.25 2.34
CA GLU A 133 8.50 -25.68 3.74
C GLU A 133 7.96 -27.12 3.89
N PRO A 134 8.43 -27.88 4.90
CA PRO A 134 7.87 -29.18 5.25
C PRO A 134 6.35 -29.11 5.51
N PHE A 135 5.64 -30.22 5.29
CA PHE A 135 4.20 -30.35 5.61
C PHE A 135 3.88 -29.96 7.07
N SER A 136 4.82 -30.13 7.99
CA SER A 136 4.69 -29.72 9.39
C SER A 136 4.55 -28.20 9.60
N HIS A 137 4.86 -27.37 8.60
CA HIS A 137 4.71 -25.92 8.67
C HIS A 137 3.44 -25.42 7.96
N MET A 138 2.61 -26.33 7.41
CA MET A 138 1.36 -25.98 6.75
C MET A 138 0.30 -25.44 7.71
N VAL A 139 0.40 -25.74 8.99
CA VAL A 139 -0.42 -25.13 10.03
C VAL A 139 0.50 -24.35 10.93
N ARG A 140 0.28 -23.04 11.01
CA ARG A 140 1.01 -22.12 11.88
C ARG A 140 0.04 -21.52 12.87
N ILE A 141 0.44 -21.43 14.13
CA ILE A 141 -0.25 -20.59 15.12
C ILE A 141 0.50 -19.27 15.20
N VAL A 142 -0.22 -18.16 15.01
CA VAL A 142 0.33 -16.81 15.09
C VAL A 142 -0.35 -16.09 16.24
N SER A 143 0.45 -15.42 17.06
CA SER A 143 -0.01 -14.51 18.09
C SER A 143 0.54 -13.12 17.82
N TYR A 144 -0.35 -12.13 17.70
CA TYR A 144 0.02 -10.72 17.62
C TYR A 144 -0.15 -10.06 18.98
N THR A 145 0.90 -9.37 19.42
CA THR A 145 0.90 -8.56 20.63
C THR A 145 1.78 -7.34 20.43
N VAL A 146 1.50 -6.26 21.15
CA VAL A 146 2.37 -5.09 21.19
C VAL A 146 3.18 -5.10 22.47
N GLU A 147 4.49 -5.07 22.32
CA GLU A 147 5.44 -4.94 23.42
C GLU A 147 5.89 -3.49 23.53
N SER A 148 5.95 -2.94 24.75
CA SER A 148 6.17 -1.51 24.96
C SER A 148 7.52 -1.00 24.42
N ASP A 149 8.53 -1.86 24.43
CA ASP A 149 9.92 -1.58 24.00
C ASP A 149 10.20 -1.99 22.55
N ARG A 150 9.54 -3.04 22.04
CA ARG A 150 9.77 -3.56 20.69
C ARG A 150 8.74 -3.15 19.65
N GLY A 151 7.51 -2.81 20.03
CA GLY A 151 6.40 -2.54 19.11
C GLY A 151 5.58 -3.79 18.78
N LEU A 152 5.02 -3.88 17.57
CA LEU A 152 4.18 -5.02 17.17
C LEU A 152 5.02 -6.26 16.88
N VAL A 153 4.80 -7.32 17.65
CA VAL A 153 5.49 -8.60 17.54
C VAL A 153 4.51 -9.68 17.10
N ALA A 154 4.97 -10.51 16.16
CA ALA A 154 4.28 -11.72 15.74
C ALA A 154 5.04 -12.95 16.25
N THR A 155 4.44 -13.69 17.18
CA THR A 155 4.99 -14.94 17.68
C THR A 155 4.39 -16.10 16.89
N THR A 156 5.26 -16.89 16.26
CA THR A 156 4.88 -17.97 15.35
C THR A 156 5.29 -19.32 15.90
N SER A 157 4.36 -20.27 15.99
CA SER A 157 4.64 -21.67 16.34
C SER A 157 4.09 -22.65 15.30
N TYR A 158 4.72 -23.82 15.22
CA TYR A 158 4.39 -24.88 14.26
C TYR A 158 3.96 -26.14 15.00
N PRO A 159 2.66 -26.32 15.29
CA PRO A 159 2.17 -27.43 16.12
C PRO A 159 2.46 -28.82 15.52
N LEU A 160 2.63 -28.93 14.19
CA LEU A 160 2.90 -30.19 13.52
C LEU A 160 4.40 -30.52 13.41
N ALA A 161 5.30 -29.65 13.87
CA ALA A 161 6.76 -29.81 13.74
C ALA A 161 7.40 -30.77 14.76
N GLY A 162 6.60 -31.58 15.46
CA GLY A 162 7.08 -32.77 16.17
C GLY A 162 7.91 -32.53 17.45
N SER A 163 8.10 -31.30 17.91
CA SER A 163 8.67 -31.06 19.24
C SER A 163 7.57 -30.68 20.23
N THR A 164 7.51 -31.41 21.34
CA THR A 164 6.59 -31.21 22.48
C THR A 164 6.74 -29.82 23.14
N SER A 165 7.67 -28.99 22.66
CA SER A 165 7.94 -27.63 23.11
C SER A 165 7.72 -26.55 22.01
N ALA A 166 7.39 -26.91 20.77
CA ALA A 166 7.17 -25.95 19.68
C ALA A 166 5.94 -25.06 19.91
N VAL A 167 4.98 -25.50 20.74
CA VAL A 167 3.82 -24.68 21.13
C VAL A 167 4.23 -23.56 22.09
N LEU A 168 5.35 -23.69 22.81
CA LEU A 168 5.78 -22.77 23.86
C LEU A 168 6.99 -21.89 23.47
N ASP A 169 7.76 -22.28 22.45
CA ASP A 169 8.95 -21.55 21.99
C ASP A 169 8.72 -20.98 20.58
N GLY A 170 7.69 -20.15 20.47
CA GLY A 170 7.34 -19.51 19.21
C GLY A 170 8.43 -18.54 18.76
N GLN A 171 8.75 -18.54 17.47
CA GLN A 171 9.69 -17.57 16.90
C GLN A 171 9.01 -16.19 16.90
N ALA A 172 9.43 -15.33 17.83
CA ALA A 172 9.01 -13.94 17.89
C ALA A 172 9.70 -13.14 16.79
N LYS A 173 8.91 -12.59 15.86
CA LYS A 173 9.36 -11.71 14.79
C LYS A 173 8.80 -10.32 15.02
N LEU A 174 9.69 -9.33 15.08
CA LEU A 174 9.29 -7.92 15.08
C LEU A 174 8.71 -7.53 13.71
N LEU A 175 7.49 -6.99 13.69
CA LEU A 175 6.86 -6.47 12.47
C LEU A 175 7.14 -4.99 12.27
N ASP A 176 6.87 -4.16 13.28
CA ASP A 176 7.13 -2.72 13.24
C ASP A 176 7.24 -2.14 14.65
N GLU A 177 8.36 -1.46 14.91
CA GLU A 177 8.68 -0.83 16.19
C GLU A 177 7.88 0.43 16.49
N ARG A 178 7.30 1.05 15.45
CA ARG A 178 6.57 2.31 15.58
C ARG A 178 5.16 2.09 16.12
N ILE A 179 4.64 0.87 16.06
CA ILE A 179 3.29 0.58 16.56
C ILE A 179 3.30 0.68 18.09
N SER A 180 2.55 1.65 18.64
CA SER A 180 2.35 1.80 20.09
C SER A 180 1.19 0.99 20.62
N GLU A 181 0.16 0.78 19.81
CA GLU A 181 -1.06 0.11 20.22
C GLU A 181 -1.67 -0.67 19.05
N VAL A 182 -2.24 -1.82 19.38
CA VAL A 182 -3.12 -2.58 18.50
C VAL A 182 -4.45 -2.78 19.23
N ARG A 183 -5.55 -2.65 18.50
CA ARG A 183 -6.88 -2.91 19.01
C ARG A 183 -7.64 -3.86 18.08
N PHE A 184 -8.17 -4.92 18.65
CA PHE A 184 -9.00 -5.90 17.97
C PHE A 184 -10.43 -5.85 18.49
N ARG A 185 -11.39 -5.94 17.56
CA ARG A 185 -12.81 -6.17 17.87
C ARG A 185 -13.35 -7.26 16.97
N TYR A 186 -14.34 -7.99 17.46
CA TYR A 186 -14.80 -9.24 16.85
C TYR A 186 -16.29 -9.13 16.56
N LEU A 187 -16.69 -9.39 15.31
CA LEU A 187 -18.09 -9.43 14.92
C LEU A 187 -18.66 -10.81 15.19
N VAL A 188 -19.51 -10.92 16.19
CA VAL A 188 -20.03 -12.18 16.72
C VAL A 188 -21.46 -12.41 16.23
N PRO A 189 -21.80 -13.61 15.70
CA PRO A 189 -23.19 -13.96 15.47
C PRO A 189 -23.91 -14.15 16.81
N GLU A 190 -24.96 -13.36 17.05
CA GLU A 190 -25.77 -13.44 18.27
C GLU A 190 -26.86 -14.52 18.13
N GLY A 191 -27.15 -15.18 19.25
CA GLY A 191 -28.21 -16.19 19.34
C GLY A 191 -28.03 -17.41 18.44
N ARG A 192 -29.11 -18.17 18.27
CA ARG A 192 -29.08 -19.37 17.42
C ARG A 192 -29.12 -18.99 15.94
N SER A 193 -28.60 -19.87 15.08
CA SER A 193 -28.73 -19.70 13.62
C SER A 193 -30.17 -19.50 13.14
N GLU A 194 -31.15 -20.02 13.87
CA GLU A 194 -32.57 -19.95 13.52
C GLU A 194 -33.23 -18.63 13.94
N GLU A 195 -32.67 -17.93 14.93
CA GLU A 195 -33.22 -16.69 15.48
C GLU A 195 -32.85 -15.47 14.62
N ASN A 196 -31.87 -15.62 13.73
CA ASN A 196 -31.43 -14.62 12.74
C ASN A 196 -31.21 -13.22 13.36
N LEU A 197 -30.64 -13.18 14.57
CA LEU A 197 -30.30 -11.93 15.25
C LEU A 197 -29.13 -11.24 14.52
N PRO A 198 -29.12 -9.90 14.48
CA PRO A 198 -28.02 -9.17 13.88
C PRO A 198 -26.73 -9.43 14.68
N PRO A 199 -25.58 -9.60 14.01
CA PRO A 199 -24.31 -9.80 14.69
C PRO A 199 -23.88 -8.53 15.44
N ALA A 200 -23.21 -8.70 16.57
CA ALA A 200 -22.76 -7.61 17.43
C ALA A 200 -21.22 -7.58 17.54
N TRP A 201 -20.67 -6.38 17.76
CA TRP A 201 -19.23 -6.20 17.97
C TRP A 201 -18.88 -6.39 19.44
N HIS A 202 -17.86 -7.22 19.70
CA HIS A 202 -17.32 -7.48 21.02
C HIS A 202 -15.82 -7.18 21.06
N ASP A 203 -15.30 -6.73 22.20
CA ASP A 203 -13.88 -6.40 22.39
C ASP A 203 -13.04 -7.62 22.78
N SER A 204 -13.69 -8.77 23.02
CA SER A 204 -13.03 -10.02 23.33
C SER A 204 -13.79 -11.18 22.71
N TRP A 205 -13.06 -12.20 22.30
CA TRP A 205 -13.57 -13.46 21.82
C TRP A 205 -12.87 -14.60 22.55
N ASP A 206 -13.62 -15.38 23.31
CA ASP A 206 -13.13 -16.59 23.97
C ASP A 206 -14.04 -17.76 23.57
N PRO A 207 -13.49 -18.78 22.88
CA PRO A 207 -14.26 -19.95 22.48
C PRO A 207 -14.91 -20.64 23.68
N SER A 208 -14.36 -20.51 24.89
CA SER A 208 -14.85 -21.17 26.11
C SER A 208 -16.10 -20.52 26.72
N ARG A 209 -16.46 -19.29 26.32
CA ARG A 209 -17.52 -18.50 26.98
C ARG A 209 -18.93 -18.71 26.44
N ASP A 210 -19.09 -19.30 25.25
CA ASP A 210 -20.40 -19.51 24.62
C ASP A 210 -21.15 -20.77 25.13
N ASP A 211 -20.60 -21.46 26.14
CA ASP A 211 -21.22 -22.62 26.78
C ASP A 211 -22.49 -22.25 27.60
N MET A 212 -22.77 -20.96 27.82
CA MET A 212 -23.89 -20.49 28.66
C MET A 212 -25.25 -20.42 27.94
N LEU A 213 -25.32 -20.58 26.61
CA LEU A 213 -26.58 -20.48 25.85
C LEU A 213 -27.31 -21.83 25.65
N VAL A 214 -26.88 -22.89 26.34
CA VAL A 214 -27.56 -24.20 26.33
C VAL A 214 -28.56 -24.26 27.50
N PRO A 215 -29.90 -24.32 27.26
CA PRO A 215 -30.84 -24.56 28.36
C PRO A 215 -30.61 -25.95 28.97
N PRO A 216 -30.88 -26.16 30.28
CA PRO A 216 -30.70 -27.45 30.92
C PRO A 216 -31.59 -28.49 30.23
N SER A 217 -30.97 -29.39 29.47
CA SER A 217 -31.68 -30.55 28.92
C SER A 217 -32.13 -31.43 30.10
N ARG A 218 -33.40 -31.82 30.04
CA ARG A 218 -34.03 -32.72 31.01
C ARG A 218 -33.20 -34.00 31.11
N ILE A 219 -32.74 -34.27 32.33
CA ILE A 219 -31.88 -35.37 32.73
C ILE A 219 -32.46 -36.71 32.26
N VAL A 220 -31.68 -37.44 31.46
CA VAL A 220 -31.65 -38.91 31.51
C VAL A 220 -30.20 -39.26 31.88
N PRO A 221 -29.93 -39.87 33.04
CA PRO A 221 -28.56 -40.16 33.45
C PRO A 221 -28.09 -41.41 32.70
N SER A 222 -27.08 -41.27 31.85
CA SER A 222 -26.29 -42.39 31.34
C SER A 222 -24.88 -42.31 31.94
N PRO A 223 -24.31 -43.42 32.43
CA PRO A 223 -23.08 -43.39 33.23
C PRO A 223 -21.85 -43.41 32.31
N SER A 224 -21.41 -42.24 31.87
CA SER A 224 -20.06 -42.01 31.33
C SER A 224 -19.75 -40.51 31.34
N SER A 225 -19.71 -39.93 32.54
CA SER A 225 -19.38 -38.53 32.75
C SER A 225 -17.86 -38.28 32.66
N LEU A 226 -17.35 -38.12 31.44
CA LEU A 226 -16.19 -37.25 31.20
C LEU A 226 -16.72 -35.88 30.75
N ARG A 227 -16.53 -34.87 31.61
CA ARG A 227 -16.92 -33.48 31.36
C ARG A 227 -16.21 -32.94 30.12
N ALA A 228 -16.88 -32.97 28.98
CA ALA A 228 -16.52 -32.17 27.81
C ALA A 228 -16.71 -30.68 28.15
N LEU A 229 -15.66 -29.86 28.02
CA LEU A 229 -15.82 -28.40 27.89
C LEU A 229 -16.21 -28.16 26.44
N LYS A 230 -17.34 -27.50 26.18
CA LYS A 230 -17.97 -27.42 24.86
C LYS A 230 -18.09 -25.95 24.45
N GLY A 231 -16.94 -25.30 24.27
CA GLY A 231 -16.88 -23.93 23.77
C GLY A 231 -17.63 -23.70 22.44
N SER A 232 -18.05 -22.45 22.18
CA SER A 232 -18.64 -21.98 20.90
C SER A 232 -17.93 -22.63 19.73
N ASN A 233 -18.68 -23.30 18.88
CA ASN A 233 -18.13 -23.96 17.71
C ASN A 233 -17.98 -23.04 16.50
N ARG A 234 -18.07 -21.72 16.69
CA ARG A 234 -18.17 -20.71 15.63
C ARG A 234 -17.01 -19.75 15.75
N LEU A 235 -16.35 -19.43 14.65
CA LEU A 235 -15.41 -18.31 14.59
C LEU A 235 -16.21 -16.99 14.50
N PRO A 236 -15.62 -15.84 14.89
CA PRO A 236 -16.22 -14.55 14.59
C PRO A 236 -16.38 -14.38 13.06
N LEU A 237 -17.36 -13.60 12.64
CA LEU A 237 -17.62 -13.34 11.21
C LEU A 237 -16.59 -12.38 10.61
N ALA A 238 -16.07 -11.47 11.41
CA ALA A 238 -15.06 -10.49 11.01
C ALA A 238 -14.22 -10.05 12.22
N VAL A 239 -13.01 -9.56 11.94
CA VAL A 239 -12.14 -8.88 12.90
C VAL A 239 -11.94 -7.45 12.44
N GLU A 240 -12.18 -6.49 13.32
CA GLU A 240 -11.77 -5.10 13.15
C GLU A 240 -10.41 -4.91 13.80
N LEU A 241 -9.45 -4.41 13.03
CA LEU A 241 -8.09 -4.10 13.44
C LEU A 241 -7.89 -2.59 13.40
N THR A 242 -7.48 -2.01 14.52
CA THR A 242 -7.03 -0.62 14.61
C THR A 242 -5.59 -0.57 15.09
N LEU A 243 -4.77 0.24 14.43
CA LEU A 243 -3.34 0.38 14.71
C LEU A 243 -3.01 1.83 15.06
N THR A 244 -2.25 2.03 16.13
CA THR A 244 -1.70 3.34 16.49
C THR A 244 -0.20 3.33 16.25
N ILE A 245 0.29 4.29 15.46
CA ILE A 245 1.69 4.38 15.04
C ILE A 245 2.30 5.67 15.60
N ARG A 246 3.47 5.56 16.22
CA ARG A 246 4.33 6.68 16.63
C ARG A 246 5.10 7.20 15.42
N GLN A 247 4.89 8.47 15.06
CA GLN A 247 5.63 9.17 14.02
C GLN A 247 6.39 10.36 14.61
N THR A 248 7.67 10.48 14.28
CA THR A 248 8.47 11.68 14.58
C THR A 248 8.37 12.63 13.40
N ARG A 249 7.61 13.72 13.57
CA ARG A 249 7.53 14.79 12.57
C ARG A 249 8.03 16.08 13.19
N SER A 250 9.06 16.69 12.59
CA SER A 250 9.61 17.98 13.05
C SER A 250 10.04 18.01 14.54
N ARG A 251 10.62 16.91 15.04
CA ARG A 251 11.03 16.70 16.45
C ARG A 251 9.91 16.55 17.48
N GLU A 252 8.64 16.54 17.07
CA GLU A 252 7.53 16.10 17.93
C GLU A 252 7.17 14.64 17.63
N ILE A 253 6.99 13.85 18.68
CA ILE A 253 6.41 12.50 18.58
C ILE A 253 4.89 12.69 18.55
N ARG A 254 4.25 12.24 17.47
CA ARG A 254 2.79 12.21 17.32
C ARG A 254 2.33 10.79 17.15
N GLU A 255 1.21 10.45 17.77
CA GLU A 255 0.52 9.20 17.52
C GLU A 255 -0.48 9.40 16.39
N LEU A 256 -0.38 8.55 15.37
CA LEU A 256 -1.29 8.49 14.26
C LEU A 256 -2.11 7.20 14.38
N ILE A 257 -3.41 7.34 14.55
CA ILE A 257 -4.35 6.22 14.50
C ILE A 257 -4.68 5.96 13.04
N LEU A 258 -4.39 4.75 12.56
CA LEU A 258 -4.77 4.31 11.23
C LEU A 258 -6.29 4.04 11.18
N PRO A 259 -6.93 4.22 10.01
CA PRO A 259 -8.33 3.85 9.82
C PRO A 259 -8.57 2.37 10.21
N PRO A 260 -9.71 2.06 10.87
CA PRO A 260 -10.03 0.70 11.24
C PRO A 260 -10.20 -0.18 10.00
N LEU A 261 -9.61 -1.36 10.03
CA LEU A 261 -9.67 -2.35 8.96
C LEU A 261 -10.59 -3.48 9.39
N VAL A 262 -11.72 -3.64 8.71
CA VAL A 262 -12.65 -4.76 8.94
C VAL A 262 -12.33 -5.88 7.96
N LEU A 263 -11.92 -7.03 8.50
CA LEU A 263 -11.49 -8.19 7.74
C LEU A 263 -12.47 -9.33 7.98
N PRO A 264 -13.17 -9.84 6.95
CA PRO A 264 -14.05 -10.97 7.11
C PRO A 264 -13.24 -12.24 7.37
N ILE A 265 -13.66 -13.04 8.34
CA ILE A 265 -13.10 -14.38 8.54
C ILE A 265 -13.84 -15.32 7.61
N GLN A 266 -13.12 -15.85 6.62
CA GLN A 266 -13.64 -16.89 5.77
C GLN A 266 -13.29 -18.24 6.39
N VAL A 267 -14.27 -18.90 7.01
CA VAL A 267 -14.13 -20.33 7.27
C VAL A 267 -14.18 -21.00 5.91
N GLY A 268 -13.03 -21.48 5.43
CA GLY A 268 -12.97 -22.26 4.21
C GLY A 268 -14.02 -23.35 4.29
N ARG A 269 -15.02 -23.30 3.40
CA ARG A 269 -15.83 -24.49 3.15
C ARG A 269 -14.83 -25.55 2.72
N THR A 270 -14.62 -26.55 3.57
CA THR A 270 -13.94 -27.77 3.15
C THR A 270 -14.61 -28.22 1.86
N LEU A 271 -13.87 -28.20 0.76
CA LEU A 271 -14.28 -28.86 -0.48
C LEU A 271 -14.33 -30.36 -0.24
#